data_AF-A0A924UUB0-F1
#
_entry.id   AF-A0A924UUB0-F1
#
_cell.length_a   1.000
_cell.length_b   1.000
_cell.length_c   1.000
_cell.angle_alpha   90.00
_cell.angle_beta   90.00
_cell.angle_gamma   90.00
#
_symmetry.space_group_name_H-M   'P 1'
#
loop_
_entity.id
_entity.type
_entity.pdbx_description
1 polymer ?
#
loop_
_entity_poly.entity_id
_entity_poly.type
_entity_poly.pdbx_seq_one_letter_code
_entity_poly.pdbx_strand_id
1 'polypeptide(L)'
;MNQLQFLQAFKNLQAEVQEVKTLQQRFLLLLENYNASKTENSLLIEERISVKETCQILGLSEVSLWKLRKDGSLPYTQHKRTIRFKKIDILNYLNQKV
;
A
#
# COMPACT_ATOMS: atom_id res chain seq x y z
N MET A 1 -54.27 -17.07 7.56
CA MET A 1 -52.85 -17.44 7.67
C MET A 1 -52.71 -18.33 8.90
N ASN A 2 -52.07 -19.50 8.79
CA ASN A 2 -51.99 -20.43 9.92
C ASN A 2 -50.91 -19.93 10.93
N GLN A 3 -51.17 -19.95 12.24
CA GLN A 3 -50.24 -19.40 13.25
C GLN A 3 -48.83 -20.01 13.16
N LEU A 4 -48.75 -21.31 12.82
CA LEU A 4 -47.49 -22.02 12.61
C LEU A 4 -46.71 -21.48 11.39
N GLN A 5 -47.41 -21.13 10.31
CA GLN A 5 -46.79 -20.56 9.11
C GLN A 5 -46.21 -19.17 9.40
N PHE A 6 -46.91 -18.35 10.20
CA PHE A 6 -46.42 -17.04 10.63
C PHE A 6 -45.14 -17.17 11.48
N LEU A 7 -45.14 -18.05 12.48
CA LEU A 7 -43.97 -18.27 13.34
C LEU A 7 -42.76 -18.79 12.56
N GLN A 8 -42.97 -19.66 11.57
CA GLN A 8 -41.91 -20.15 10.71
C GLN A 8 -41.35 -19.04 9.81
N ALA A 9 -42.22 -18.25 9.18
CA ALA A 9 -41.80 -17.11 8.36
C ALA A 9 -41.01 -16.08 9.19
N PHE A 10 -41.43 -15.81 10.42
CA PHE A 10 -40.73 -14.92 11.34
C PHE A 10 -39.32 -15.45 11.70
N LYS A 11 -39.20 -16.75 11.98
CA LYS A 11 -37.88 -17.38 12.24
C LYS A 11 -36.96 -17.31 11.03
N ASN A 12 -37.49 -17.57 9.83
CA ASN A 12 -36.72 -17.49 8.60
C ASN A 12 -36.20 -16.06 8.36
N LEU A 13 -37.08 -15.07 8.51
CA LEU A 13 -36.70 -13.66 8.38
C LEU A 13 -35.62 -13.27 9.40
N GLN A 14 -35.75 -13.74 10.65
CA GLN A 14 -34.74 -13.48 11.68
C GLN A 14 -33.38 -14.09 11.32
N ALA A 15 -33.35 -15.27 10.71
CA ALA A 15 -32.13 -15.91 10.24
C ALA A 15 -31.50 -15.14 9.06
N GLU A 16 -32.30 -14.75 8.07
CA GLU A 16 -31.85 -13.96 6.92
C GLU A 16 -31.23 -12.63 7.36
N VAL A 17 -31.88 -11.92 8.29
CA VAL A 17 -31.34 -10.66 8.83
C VAL A 17 -30.02 -10.88 9.57
N GLN A 18 -29.85 -11.99 10.28
CA GLN A 18 -28.58 -12.33 10.93
C GLN A 18 -27.48 -12.64 9.91
N GLU A 19 -27.81 -13.34 8.83
CA GLU A 19 -26.87 -13.63 7.76
C GLU A 19 -26.39 -12.35 7.08
N VAL A 20 -27.30 -11.41 6.78
CA VAL A 20 -26.97 -10.09 6.21
C VAL A 20 -26.05 -9.30 7.14
N LYS A 21 -26.34 -9.28 8.45
CA LYS A 21 -25.46 -8.61 9.43
C LYS A 21 -24.07 -9.23 9.47
N THR A 22 -23.99 -10.56 9.42
CA THR A 22 -22.72 -11.29 9.40
C THR A 22 -21.93 -10.95 8.14
N LEU A 23 -22.60 -10.88 6.99
CA LEU A 23 -21.98 -10.49 5.72
C LEU A 23 -21.44 -9.05 5.77
N GLN A 24 -22.24 -8.11 6.31
CA GLN A 24 -21.84 -6.71 6.48
C GLN A 24 -20.59 -6.57 7.37
N GLN A 25 -20.53 -7.31 8.48
CA GLN A 25 -19.35 -7.30 9.36
C GLN A 25 -18.10 -7.84 8.65
N ARG A 26 -18.21 -8.94 7.90
CA ARG A 26 -17.10 -9.49 7.13
C ARG A 26 -16.61 -8.51 6.06
N PHE A 27 -17.54 -7.85 5.38
CA PHE A 27 -17.21 -6.87 4.36
C PHE A 27 -16.48 -5.66 4.95
N LEU A 28 -16.92 -5.17 6.11
CA LEU A 28 -16.23 -4.11 6.85
C LEU A 28 -14.77 -4.47 7.17
N LEU A 29 -14.53 -5.68 7.69
CA LEU A 29 -13.17 -6.15 7.99
C LEU A 29 -12.29 -6.21 6.73
N LEU A 30 -12.85 -6.63 5.60
CA LEU A 30 -12.11 -6.64 4.33
C LEU A 30 -11.73 -5.22 3.87
N LEU A 31 -12.64 -4.25 4.01
CA LEU A 31 -12.36 -2.86 3.68
C LEU A 31 -11.29 -2.25 4.59
N GLU A 32 -11.35 -2.52 5.89
CA GLU A 32 -10.34 -2.06 6.85
C GLU A 32 -8.95 -2.60 6.51
N ASN A 33 -8.84 -3.90 6.23
CA ASN A 33 -7.59 -4.53 5.82
C ASN A 33 -7.05 -3.98 4.50
N TYR A 34 -7.93 -3.73 3.53
CA TYR A 34 -7.54 -3.12 2.27
C TYR A 34 -6.99 -1.71 2.48
N ASN A 35 -7.66 -0.89 3.30
CA ASN A 35 -7.23 0.47 3.59
C ASN A 35 -5.89 0.51 4.35
N ALA A 36 -5.65 -0.42 5.28
CA ALA A 36 -4.36 -0.57 5.94
C ALA A 36 -3.24 -0.86 4.92
N SER A 37 -3.45 -1.85 4.05
CA SER A 37 -2.48 -2.19 3.00
C SER A 37 -2.24 -1.06 1.99
N LYS A 38 -3.27 -0.29 1.65
CA LYS A 38 -3.16 0.86 0.76
C LYS A 38 -2.39 2.01 1.40
N THR A 39 -2.59 2.24 2.70
CA THR A 39 -1.88 3.28 3.44
C THR A 39 -0.39 2.97 3.53
N GLU A 40 -0.02 1.72 3.83
CA GLU A 40 1.38 1.28 3.83
C GLU A 40 2.04 1.42 2.46
N ASN A 41 1.36 0.99 1.39
CA ASN A 41 1.86 1.14 0.03
C ASN A 41 1.99 2.61 -0.40
N SER A 42 1.04 3.46 -0.01
CA SER A 42 1.10 4.90 -0.31
C SER A 42 2.26 5.58 0.41
N LEU A 43 2.54 5.20 1.66
CA LEU A 43 3.69 5.71 2.40
C LEU A 43 5.01 5.33 1.72
N LEU A 44 5.13 4.10 1.21
CA LEU A 44 6.31 3.64 0.47
C LEU A 44 6.52 4.39 -0.85
N ILE A 45 5.45 4.80 -1.53
CA ILE A 45 5.51 5.54 -2.81
C ILE A 45 6.01 6.97 -2.58
N GLU A 46 5.61 7.61 -1.48
CA GLU A 46 5.98 9.00 -1.16
C GLU A 46 7.25 9.11 -0.30
N GLU A 47 7.74 8.00 0.26
CA GLU A 47 8.92 7.97 1.10
C GLU A 47 10.15 8.53 0.37
N ARG A 48 10.74 9.57 0.96
CA ARG A 48 11.92 10.25 0.43
C ARG A 48 13.17 9.89 1.22
N ILE A 49 14.03 9.09 0.59
CA ILE A 49 15.26 8.61 1.18
C ILE A 49 16.46 9.49 0.82
N SER A 50 17.47 9.47 1.68
CA SER A 50 18.72 10.19 1.57
C SER A 50 19.72 9.50 0.63
N VAL A 51 20.81 10.20 0.32
CA VAL A 51 21.93 9.66 -0.46
C VAL A 51 22.51 8.39 0.17
N LYS A 52 22.71 8.38 1.49
CA LYS A 52 23.29 7.24 2.22
C LYS A 52 22.39 6.01 2.16
N GLU A 53 21.10 6.18 2.41
CA GLU A 53 20.11 5.09 2.32
C GLU A 53 20.02 4.56 0.89
N THR A 54 20.05 5.44 -0.11
CA THR A 54 20.05 5.05 -1.52
C THR A 54 21.29 4.22 -1.88
N CYS A 55 22.46 4.62 -1.39
CA CYS A 55 23.71 3.87 -1.60
C CYS A 55 23.65 2.48 -0.95
N GLN A 56 23.05 2.37 0.25
CA GLN A 56 22.85 1.09 0.93
C GLN A 56 21.92 0.17 0.15
N ILE A 57 20.80 0.69 -0.36
CA ILE A 57 19.83 -0.10 -1.14
C ILE A 57 20.42 -0.57 -2.46
N LEU A 58 21.15 0.30 -3.17
CA LEU A 58 21.75 -0.03 -4.46
C LEU A 58 23.08 -0.80 -4.36
N GLY A 59 23.69 -0.86 -3.17
CA GLY A 59 25.02 -1.45 -2.98
C GLY A 59 26.13 -0.68 -3.72
N LEU A 60 25.99 0.64 -3.87
CA LEU A 60 26.91 1.49 -4.63
C LEU A 60 27.59 2.54 -3.74
N SER A 61 28.75 3.04 -4.18
CA SER A 61 29.39 4.18 -3.53
C SER A 61 28.69 5.50 -3.88
N GLU A 62 28.86 6.51 -3.03
CA GLU A 62 28.32 7.85 -3.27
C GLU A 62 28.84 8.46 -4.59
N VAL A 63 30.07 8.13 -4.98
CA VAL A 63 30.68 8.57 -6.25
C VAL A 63 29.94 7.94 -7.43
N SER A 64 29.63 6.64 -7.37
CA SER A 64 28.84 5.96 -8.40
C SER A 64 27.43 6.53 -8.49
N LEU A 65 26.79 6.80 -7.34
CA LEU A 65 25.47 7.43 -7.31
C LEU A 65 25.51 8.87 -7.85
N TRP A 66 26.59 9.61 -7.63
CA TRP A 66 26.78 10.94 -8.22
C TRP A 66 26.87 10.88 -9.76
N LYS A 67 27.59 9.90 -10.32
CA LYS A 67 27.63 9.69 -11.78
C LYS A 67 26.25 9.41 -12.34
N LEU A 68 25.52 8.47 -11.72
CA LEU A 68 24.14 8.13 -12.13
C LEU A 68 23.19 9.33 -12.11
N ARG A 69 23.35 10.24 -11.15
CA ARG A 69 22.59 11.50 -11.13
C ARG A 69 23.00 12.44 -12.25
N LYS A 70 24.30 12.57 -12.51
CA LYS A 70 24.83 13.43 -13.58
C LYS A 70 24.36 12.96 -14.96
N ASP A 71 24.27 11.65 -15.14
CA ASP A 71 23.86 11.01 -16.39
C ASP A 71 22.32 10.97 -16.55
N GLY A 72 21.56 11.39 -15.53
CA GLY A 72 20.10 11.45 -15.55
C GLY A 72 19.40 10.10 -15.35
N SER A 73 20.16 9.03 -15.08
CA SER A 73 19.65 7.66 -14.95
C SER A 73 18.77 7.42 -13.71
N LEU A 74 18.90 8.27 -12.68
CA LEU A 74 18.11 8.19 -11.46
C LEU A 74 17.47 9.54 -11.14
N PRO A 75 16.12 9.62 -11.08
CA PRO A 75 15.43 10.85 -10.73
C PRO A 75 15.69 11.20 -9.27
N TYR A 76 15.94 12.48 -9.02
CA TYR A 76 16.16 13.00 -7.67
C TYR A 76 15.47 14.35 -7.50
N THR A 77 15.17 14.67 -6.24
CA THR A 77 14.67 15.98 -5.84
C THR A 77 15.73 16.68 -5.00
N GLN A 78 15.98 17.95 -5.30
CA GLN A 78 16.91 18.76 -4.52
C GLN A 78 16.14 19.89 -3.85
N HIS A 79 16.24 19.95 -2.52
CA HIS A 79 15.76 21.08 -1.74
C HIS A 79 16.95 21.77 -1.09
N LYS A 80 17.28 22.97 -1.58
CA LYS A 80 18.51 23.71 -1.23
C LYS A 80 19.77 22.88 -1.52
N ARG A 81 20.43 22.38 -0.46
CA ARG A 81 21.65 21.54 -0.55
C ARG A 81 21.37 20.05 -0.32
N THR A 82 20.15 19.69 0.08
CA THR A 82 19.80 18.31 0.43
C THR A 82 19.18 17.62 -0.78
N ILE A 83 19.74 16.47 -1.14
CA ILE A 83 19.24 15.61 -2.21
C ILE A 83 18.44 14.48 -1.58
N ARG A 84 17.28 14.21 -2.17
CA ARG A 84 16.35 13.15 -1.76
C ARG A 84 15.87 12.39 -2.99
N PHE A 85 15.70 11.08 -2.84
CA PHE A 85 15.19 10.19 -3.87
C PHE A 85 13.86 9.62 -3.42
N LYS A 86 12.94 9.39 -4.35
CA LYS A 86 11.76 8.60 -4.04
C LYS A 86 12.18 7.14 -3.96
N LYS A 87 11.81 6.46 -2.89
CA LYS A 87 12.18 5.05 -2.66
C LYS A 87 11.70 4.15 -3.82
N ILE A 88 10.50 4.41 -4.34
CA ILE A 88 9.93 3.67 -5.47
C ILE A 88 10.81 3.75 -6.73
N ASP A 89 11.39 4.91 -7.04
CA ASP A 89 12.23 5.08 -8.23
C ASP A 89 13.52 4.25 -8.09
N ILE A 90 14.08 4.17 -6.88
CA ILE A 90 15.27 3.36 -6.59
C ILE A 90 14.96 1.86 -6.72
N LEU A 91 13.82 1.41 -6.21
CA LEU A 91 13.37 0.02 -6.33
C LEU A 91 13.09 -0.36 -7.79
N ASN A 92 12.44 0.54 -8.54
CA ASN A 92 12.21 0.34 -9.97
C ASN A 92 13.52 0.22 -10.75
N TYR A 93 14.51 1.05 -10.42
CA TYR A 93 15.83 0.98 -11.03
C TYR A 93 16.54 -0.36 -10.76
N LEU A 94 16.39 -0.92 -9.57
CA LEU A 94 16.90 -2.27 -9.25
C LEU A 94 16.24 -3.34 -10.14
N ASN A 95 14.91 -3.27 -10.30
CA ASN A 95 14.16 -4.23 -11.09
C ASN A 95 14.48 -4.15 -12.60
N GLN A 96 14.88 -2.99 -13.12
CA GLN A 96 15.26 -2.82 -14.52
C GLN A 96 16.67 -3.30 -14.86
N LYS A 97 17.49 -3.58 -13.85
CA LYS A 97 18.88 -4.04 -14.00
C LYS A 97 19.05 -5.56 -13.90
N VAL A 98 17.98 -6.29 -13.60
CA VAL A 98 17.89 -7.75 -13.68
C VAL A 98 17.45 -8.13 -15.10
#